data_AF-A0A9E2F312-F1
#
_entry.id   AF-A0A9E2F312-F1
#
_cell.length_a   1.000
_cell.length_b   1.000
_cell.length_c   1.000
_cell.angle_alpha   90.00
_cell.angle_beta   90.00
_cell.angle_gamma   90.00
#
_symmetry.space_group_name_H-M   'P 1'
#
loop_
_entity.id
_entity.type
_entity.pdbx_description
1 polymer ?
#
loop_
_entity_poly.entity_id
_entity_poly.type
_entity_poly.pdbx_seq_one_letter_code
_entity_poly.pdbx_strand_id
1 'polypeptide(L)'
;MREQHIQLVARALKQLADEFRNLIADTYPATPLPRFRRFELARGIAWPRDTDTQSKFDLYYLEVGGRIFTITSSDLAEKIVDLSEGKPRHILRSIRRIEAAAEWCRARAEGRKRMAEEILRQQKRAKEVLDAEIALMVLAKDNPKERGGYPDVDGGDGNGA
;
A
#
# COMPACT_ATOMS: atom_id res chain seq x y z
N MET A 1 -38.34 -13.55 -1.65
CA MET A 1 -37.58 -13.37 -0.39
C MET A 1 -36.15 -13.92 -0.47
N ARG A 2 -35.90 -15.22 -0.72
CA ARG A 2 -34.51 -15.76 -0.84
C ARG A 2 -33.67 -14.99 -1.87
N GLU A 3 -34.22 -14.76 -3.05
CA GLU A 3 -33.53 -14.02 -4.12
C GLU A 3 -33.09 -12.62 -3.68
N GLN A 4 -33.97 -11.86 -3.02
CA GLN A 4 -33.63 -10.53 -2.52
C GLN A 4 -32.50 -10.56 -1.49
N HIS A 5 -32.45 -11.59 -0.64
CA HIS A 5 -31.35 -11.77 0.30
C HIS A 5 -30.03 -12.09 -0.41
N ILE A 6 -30.07 -12.93 -1.45
CA ILE A 6 -28.89 -13.25 -2.27
C ILE A 6 -28.35 -11.97 -2.90
N GLN A 7 -29.23 -11.15 -3.49
CA GLN A 7 -28.85 -9.87 -4.10
C GLN A 7 -28.20 -8.91 -3.10
N LEU A 8 -28.70 -8.82 -1.87
CA LEU A 8 -28.09 -7.99 -0.83
C LEU A 8 -26.69 -8.48 -0.42
N VAL A 9 -26.51 -9.80 -0.26
CA VAL A 9 -25.20 -10.37 0.06
C VAL A 9 -24.24 -10.19 -1.11
N ALA A 10 -24.69 -10.43 -2.35
CA ALA A 10 -23.89 -10.26 -3.56
C ALA A 10 -23.42 -8.81 -3.73
N ARG A 11 -24.28 -7.82 -3.41
CA ARG A 11 -23.90 -6.41 -3.41
C ARG A 11 -22.79 -6.10 -2.41
N ALA A 12 -22.91 -6.61 -1.18
CA ALA A 12 -21.87 -6.41 -0.16
C ALA A 12 -20.55 -7.07 -0.56
N LEU A 13 -20.60 -8.28 -1.11
CA LEU A 13 -19.43 -9.00 -1.64
C LEU A 13 -18.75 -8.25 -2.79
N LYS A 14 -19.54 -7.68 -3.71
CA LYS A 14 -19.01 -6.84 -4.79
C LYS A 14 -18.31 -5.61 -4.25
N GLN A 15 -18.90 -4.92 -3.27
CA GLN A 15 -18.26 -3.78 -2.63
C GLN A 15 -16.91 -4.16 -2.00
N LEU A 16 -16.86 -5.29 -1.27
CA LEU A 16 -15.61 -5.79 -0.71
C LEU A 16 -14.57 -6.09 -1.81
N ALA A 17 -15.00 -6.67 -2.95
CA ALA A 17 -14.12 -6.93 -4.09
C ALA A 17 -13.54 -5.62 -4.67
N ASP A 18 -14.37 -4.60 -4.84
CA ASP A 18 -13.97 -3.30 -5.39
C ASP A 18 -12.97 -2.60 -4.45
N GLU A 19 -13.24 -2.58 -3.14
CA GLU A 19 -12.34 -1.99 -2.15
C GLU A 19 -11.03 -2.78 -2.02
N PHE A 20 -11.09 -4.11 -2.15
CA PHE A 20 -9.90 -4.94 -2.18
C PHE A 20 -9.04 -4.67 -3.43
N ARG A 21 -9.64 -4.46 -4.61
CA ARG A 21 -8.91 -4.03 -5.81
C ARG A 21 -8.19 -2.71 -5.59
N ASN A 22 -8.87 -1.74 -4.99
CA ASN A 22 -8.26 -0.44 -4.63
C ASN A 22 -7.10 -0.61 -3.65
N LEU A 23 -7.24 -1.52 -2.68
CA LEU A 23 -6.18 -1.79 -1.72
C LEU A 23 -4.92 -2.37 -2.36
N ILE A 24 -5.04 -3.25 -3.36
CA ILE A 24 -3.89 -3.93 -3.97
C ILE A 24 -3.32 -3.20 -5.19
N ALA A 25 -3.99 -2.15 -5.66
CA ALA A 25 -3.51 -1.31 -6.75
C ALA A 25 -2.12 -0.76 -6.43
N ASP A 26 -1.26 -0.65 -7.43
CA ASP A 26 0.07 -0.11 -7.24
C ASP A 26 0.00 1.39 -6.90
N THR A 27 0.92 1.84 -6.07
CA THR A 27 1.09 3.26 -5.74
C THR A 27 2.39 3.76 -6.36
N TYR A 28 2.48 5.07 -6.60
CA TYR A 28 3.74 5.70 -6.97
C TYR A 28 4.11 6.78 -5.94
N PRO A 29 5.29 6.68 -5.29
CA PRO A 29 6.21 5.55 -5.31
C PRO A 29 5.59 4.27 -4.71
N ALA A 30 6.20 3.13 -5.01
CA ALA A 30 5.70 1.84 -4.55
C ALA A 30 5.66 1.79 -3.02
N THR A 31 4.49 1.46 -2.47
CA THR A 31 4.29 1.23 -1.03
C THR A 31 3.97 -0.24 -0.78
N PRO A 32 4.46 -0.84 0.31
CA PRO A 32 4.19 -2.23 0.63
C PRO A 32 2.70 -2.48 0.85
N LEU A 33 2.24 -3.70 0.56
CA LEU A 33 0.91 -4.14 0.93
C LEU A 33 0.80 -4.30 2.46
N PRO A 34 -0.37 -4.06 3.06
CA PRO A 34 -0.55 -4.30 4.48
C PRO A 34 -0.52 -5.80 4.79
N ARG A 35 -0.24 -6.12 6.05
CA ARG A 35 -0.56 -7.45 6.57
C ARG A 35 -2.07 -7.63 6.56
N PHE A 36 -2.54 -8.65 5.86
CA PHE A 36 -3.98 -8.92 5.75
C PHE A 36 -4.56 -9.40 7.07
N ARG A 37 -5.68 -8.79 7.45
CA ARG A 37 -6.49 -9.22 8.59
C ARG A 37 -7.50 -10.26 8.11
N ARG A 38 -7.63 -11.36 8.82
CA ARG A 38 -8.67 -12.37 8.59
C ARG A 38 -10.01 -11.89 9.14
N PHE A 39 -11.06 -12.03 8.33
CA PHE A 39 -12.46 -11.72 8.64
C PHE A 39 -13.30 -12.98 8.47
N GLU A 40 -14.08 -13.32 9.49
CA GLU A 40 -15.14 -14.31 9.35
C GLU A 40 -16.38 -13.61 8.76
N LEU A 41 -16.69 -13.88 7.50
CA LEU A 41 -17.81 -13.27 6.79
C LEU A 41 -19.13 -13.93 7.17
N ALA A 42 -19.14 -15.25 7.22
CA ALA A 42 -20.26 -16.08 7.66
C ALA A 42 -19.71 -17.31 8.37
N ARG A 43 -20.59 -18.13 8.96
CA ARG A 43 -20.17 -19.35 9.67
C ARG A 43 -19.36 -20.25 8.73
N GLY A 44 -18.08 -20.46 9.04
CA GLY A 44 -17.18 -21.28 8.23
C GLY A 44 -16.74 -20.64 6.91
N ILE A 45 -17.01 -19.35 6.72
CA ILE A 45 -16.54 -18.56 5.57
C ILE A 45 -15.64 -17.46 6.08
N ALA A 46 -14.35 -17.57 5.79
CA ALA A 46 -13.35 -16.57 6.16
C ALA A 46 -12.64 -16.02 4.93
N TRP A 47 -12.27 -14.75 5.02
CA TRP A 47 -11.53 -14.03 4.00
C TRP A 47 -10.47 -13.13 4.67
N PRO A 48 -9.26 -13.00 4.11
CA PRO A 48 -8.73 -13.80 3.00
C PRO A 48 -8.55 -15.28 3.36
N ARG A 49 -8.38 -16.12 2.34
CA ARG A 49 -8.01 -17.54 2.54
C ARG A 49 -6.70 -17.61 3.31
N ASP A 50 -6.62 -18.56 4.24
CA ASP A 50 -5.36 -18.85 4.92
C ASP A 50 -4.50 -19.65 3.94
N THR A 51 -3.44 -19.05 3.42
CA THR A 51 -2.44 -19.74 2.62
C THR A 51 -1.05 -19.35 3.10
N ASP A 52 -0.16 -20.33 3.18
CA ASP A 52 1.25 -20.09 3.55
C ASP A 52 1.97 -19.23 2.50
N THR A 53 1.43 -19.14 1.29
CA THR A 53 2.04 -18.48 0.13
C THR A 53 1.65 -17.03 -0.06
N GLN A 54 0.61 -16.50 0.62
CA GLN A 54 0.08 -15.12 0.51
C GLN A 54 0.25 -14.47 -0.87
N SER A 55 -0.02 -15.23 -1.94
CA SER A 55 0.03 -14.70 -3.29
C SER A 55 -1.08 -13.65 -3.43
N LYS A 56 -0.86 -12.57 -4.20
CA LYS A 56 -1.93 -11.60 -4.53
C LYS A 56 -3.18 -12.30 -5.10
N PHE A 57 -3.01 -13.48 -5.71
CA PHE A 57 -4.10 -14.32 -6.22
C PHE A 57 -4.91 -14.99 -5.10
N ASP A 58 -4.27 -15.52 -4.05
CA ASP A 58 -4.94 -16.24 -2.95
C ASP A 58 -5.94 -15.34 -2.19
N LEU A 59 -5.68 -14.03 -2.20
CA LEU A 59 -6.50 -13.03 -1.53
C LEU A 59 -7.84 -12.76 -2.23
N TYR A 60 -8.04 -13.19 -3.48
CA TYR A 60 -9.36 -13.13 -4.14
C TYR A 60 -10.27 -14.29 -3.79
N TYR A 61 -9.71 -15.33 -3.16
CA TYR A 61 -10.37 -16.59 -2.93
C TYR A 61 -10.80 -16.76 -1.48
N LEU A 62 -11.87 -17.53 -1.32
CA LEU A 62 -12.41 -17.99 -0.05
C LEU A 62 -12.56 -19.50 -0.14
N GLU A 63 -12.35 -20.19 0.97
CA GLU A 63 -12.60 -21.63 1.05
C GLU A 63 -13.82 -21.89 1.91
N VAL A 64 -14.75 -22.67 1.37
CA VAL A 64 -15.99 -23.07 2.07
C VAL A 64 -16.22 -24.56 1.86
N GLY A 65 -16.05 -25.34 2.92
CA GLY A 65 -16.25 -26.80 2.87
C GLY A 65 -15.39 -27.51 1.83
N GLY A 66 -14.12 -27.10 1.68
CA GLY A 66 -13.17 -27.67 0.70
C GLY A 66 -13.35 -27.17 -0.73
N ARG A 67 -14.30 -26.27 -0.99
CA ARG A 67 -14.49 -25.62 -2.30
C ARG A 67 -13.96 -24.20 -2.28
N ILE A 68 -13.32 -23.80 -3.37
CA ILE A 68 -12.76 -22.45 -3.54
C ILE A 68 -13.76 -21.59 -4.30
N PHE A 69 -14.05 -20.42 -3.75
CA PHE A 69 -14.91 -19.40 -4.35
C PHE A 69 -14.15 -18.11 -4.54
N THR A 70 -14.45 -17.36 -5.60
CA THR A 70 -14.03 -15.96 -5.69
C THR A 70 -14.96 -15.09 -4.86
N ILE A 71 -14.43 -13.98 -4.37
CA ILE A 71 -15.22 -13.00 -3.60
C ILE A 71 -16.38 -12.39 -4.38
N THR A 72 -16.34 -12.41 -5.72
CA THR A 72 -17.40 -11.92 -6.60
C THR A 72 -18.37 -13.01 -7.07
N SER A 73 -18.20 -14.26 -6.63
CA SER A 73 -19.02 -15.38 -7.07
C SER A 73 -20.47 -15.24 -6.59
N SER A 74 -21.44 -15.42 -7.48
CA SER A 74 -22.86 -15.56 -7.15
C SER A 74 -23.09 -16.74 -6.20
N ASP A 75 -22.39 -17.84 -6.43
CA ASP A 75 -22.52 -19.07 -5.65
C ASP A 75 -22.09 -18.87 -4.19
N LEU A 76 -21.16 -17.94 -3.94
CA LEU A 76 -20.77 -17.56 -2.58
C LEU A 76 -21.92 -16.82 -1.86
N ALA A 77 -22.63 -15.93 -2.55
CA ALA A 77 -23.77 -15.23 -1.97
C ALA A 77 -24.89 -16.21 -1.62
N GLU A 78 -25.19 -17.16 -2.52
CA GLU A 78 -26.13 -18.24 -2.26
C GLU A 78 -25.69 -19.07 -1.03
N LYS A 79 -24.42 -19.44 -0.98
CA LYS A 79 -23.88 -20.24 0.12
C LYS A 79 -23.99 -19.54 1.47
N ILE A 80 -23.76 -18.22 1.53
CA ILE A 80 -23.93 -17.42 2.74
C ILE A 80 -25.39 -17.38 3.17
N VAL A 81 -26.33 -17.24 2.23
CA VAL A 81 -27.78 -17.25 2.53
C VAL A 81 -28.22 -18.62 3.04
N ASP A 82 -27.73 -19.70 2.42
CA ASP A 82 -28.03 -21.08 2.83
C ASP A 82 -27.46 -21.38 4.23
N LEU A 83 -26.22 -20.96 4.52
CA LEU A 83 -25.61 -21.08 5.86
C LEU A 83 -26.29 -20.21 6.91
N SER A 84 -27.01 -19.18 6.48
CA SER A 84 -27.84 -18.36 7.36
C SER A 84 -29.21 -18.99 7.65
N GLU A 85 -29.52 -20.16 7.05
CA GLU A 85 -30.80 -20.88 7.19
C GLU A 85 -32.00 -19.98 6.83
N GLY A 86 -31.81 -19.01 5.93
CA GLY A 86 -32.83 -18.02 5.59
C GLY A 86 -33.19 -17.03 6.72
N LYS A 87 -32.52 -17.08 7.88
CA LYS A 87 -32.79 -16.21 9.03
C LYS A 87 -32.28 -14.79 8.77
N PRO A 88 -33.15 -13.76 8.72
CA PRO A 88 -32.74 -12.38 8.39
C PRO A 88 -31.64 -11.83 9.30
N ARG A 89 -31.67 -12.15 10.59
CA ARG A 89 -30.64 -11.71 11.57
C ARG A 89 -29.26 -12.24 11.22
N HIS A 90 -29.15 -13.47 10.73
CA HIS A 90 -27.87 -14.07 10.35
C HIS A 90 -27.36 -13.47 9.03
N ILE A 91 -28.25 -13.24 8.08
CA ILE A 91 -27.93 -12.60 6.81
C ILE A 91 -27.39 -11.18 7.05
N LEU A 92 -28.08 -10.37 7.86
CA LEU A 92 -27.62 -9.04 8.23
C LEU A 92 -26.28 -9.05 8.97
N ARG A 93 -26.05 -10.04 9.83
CA ARG A 93 -24.76 -10.19 10.51
C ARG A 93 -23.64 -10.46 9.50
N SER A 94 -23.88 -11.33 8.51
CA SER A 94 -22.90 -11.61 7.45
C SER A 94 -22.62 -10.38 6.60
N ILE A 95 -23.65 -9.63 6.21
CA ILE A 95 -23.51 -8.36 5.47
C ILE A 95 -22.62 -7.39 6.23
N ARG A 96 -22.89 -7.15 7.52
CA ARG A 96 -22.07 -6.24 8.35
C ARG A 96 -20.61 -6.68 8.47
N ARG A 97 -20.35 -7.98 8.49
CA ARG A 97 -18.98 -8.53 8.52
C ARG A 97 -18.26 -8.30 7.18
N ILE A 98 -18.97 -8.45 6.07
CA ILE A 98 -18.46 -8.13 4.73
C ILE A 98 -18.17 -6.63 4.60
N GLU A 99 -19.09 -5.77 5.06
CA GLU A 99 -18.91 -4.31 5.07
C GLU A 99 -17.71 -3.90 5.94
N ALA A 100 -17.53 -4.52 7.11
CA ALA A 100 -16.38 -4.25 7.97
C ALA A 100 -15.04 -4.65 7.31
N ALA A 101 -15.02 -5.73 6.54
CA ALA A 101 -13.86 -6.10 5.74
C ALA A 101 -13.59 -5.08 4.61
N ALA A 102 -14.65 -4.58 3.96
CA ALA A 102 -14.55 -3.60 2.89
C ALA A 102 -14.02 -2.26 3.42
N GLU A 103 -14.52 -1.81 4.58
CA GLU A 103 -14.05 -0.60 5.25
C GLU A 103 -12.57 -0.71 5.65
N TRP A 104 -12.16 -1.88 6.15
CA TRP A 104 -10.75 -2.13 6.45
C TRP A 104 -9.88 -2.02 5.18
N CYS A 105 -10.34 -2.56 4.05
CA CYS A 105 -9.63 -2.42 2.77
C CYS A 105 -9.50 -0.95 2.37
N ARG A 106 -10.59 -0.18 2.44
CA ARG A 106 -10.60 1.25 2.12
C ARG A 106 -9.61 2.03 2.97
N ALA A 107 -9.68 1.88 4.29
CA ALA A 107 -8.80 2.58 5.23
C ALA A 107 -7.31 2.29 4.96
N ARG A 108 -6.99 1.05 4.58
CA ARG A 108 -5.62 0.66 4.22
C ARG A 108 -5.19 1.19 2.86
N ALA A 109 -6.09 1.23 1.88
CA ALA A 109 -5.81 1.83 0.58
C ALA A 109 -5.47 3.31 0.71
N GLU A 110 -6.23 4.06 1.51
CA GLU A 110 -5.93 5.45 1.84
C GLU A 110 -4.60 5.62 2.56
N GLY A 111 -4.31 4.76 3.54
CA GLY A 111 -3.02 4.78 4.25
C GLY A 111 -1.83 4.59 3.29
N ARG A 112 -1.95 3.70 2.31
CA ARG A 112 -0.93 3.50 1.26
C ARG A 112 -0.76 4.73 0.38
N LYS A 113 -1.85 5.39 -0.02
CA LYS A 113 -1.79 6.64 -0.81
C LYS A 113 -1.06 7.75 -0.04
N ARG A 114 -1.43 7.98 1.23
CA ARG A 114 -0.79 8.98 2.09
C ARG A 114 0.70 8.68 2.30
N MET A 115 1.06 7.40 2.43
CA MET A 115 2.46 6.99 2.53
C MET A 115 3.25 7.31 1.25
N ALA A 116 2.67 7.06 0.07
CA ALA A 116 3.31 7.39 -1.20
C ALA A 116 3.52 8.91 -1.34
N GLU A 117 2.51 9.72 -0.99
CA GLU A 117 2.59 11.17 -0.97
C GLU A 117 3.70 11.67 -0.03
N GLU A 118 3.80 11.07 1.16
CA GLU A 118 4.83 11.43 2.13
C GLU A 118 6.24 11.10 1.62
N ILE A 119 6.43 9.97 0.94
CA ILE A 119 7.70 9.61 0.32
C ILE A 119 8.08 10.66 -0.75
N LEU A 120 7.14 11.08 -1.61
CA LEU A 120 7.41 12.11 -2.61
C LEU A 120 7.81 13.45 -1.96
N ARG A 121 7.13 13.82 -0.87
CA ARG A 121 7.47 15.03 -0.10
C ARG A 121 8.89 14.96 0.44
N GLN A 122 9.28 13.83 1.01
CA GLN A 122 10.63 13.61 1.53
C GLN A 122 11.69 13.60 0.43
N GLN A 123 11.42 12.96 -0.71
CA GLN A 123 12.32 12.93 -1.87
C GLN A 123 12.54 14.33 -2.44
N LYS A 124 11.49 15.15 -2.56
CA LYS A 124 11.61 16.54 -3.00
C LYS A 124 12.53 17.34 -2.07
N ARG A 125 12.31 17.24 -0.75
CA ARG A 125 13.13 17.93 0.25
C ARG A 125 14.59 17.48 0.19
N ALA A 126 14.84 16.18 0.06
CA ALA A 126 16.20 15.65 -0.05
C ALA A 126 16.90 16.14 -1.33
N LYS A 127 16.17 16.22 -2.44
CA LYS A 127 16.68 16.77 -3.70
C LYS A 127 17.09 18.24 -3.56
N GLU A 128 16.26 19.07 -2.93
CA GLU A 128 16.56 20.49 -2.71
C GLU A 128 17.86 20.69 -1.90
N VAL A 129 18.08 19.85 -0.88
CA VAL A 129 19.33 19.86 -0.10
C VAL A 129 20.52 19.46 -0.97
N LEU A 130 20.39 18.40 -1.76
CA LEU A 130 21.46 17.92 -2.64
C LEU A 130 21.82 18.95 -3.72
N ASP A 131 20.81 19.59 -4.34
CA ASP A 131 21.02 20.63 -5.35
C ASP A 131 21.77 21.84 -4.75
N ALA A 132 21.45 22.23 -3.51
CA ALA A 132 22.15 23.31 -2.81
C ALA A 132 23.62 22.95 -2.49
N GLU A 133 23.89 21.72 -2.03
CA GLU A 133 25.25 21.24 -1.78
C GLU A 133 26.08 21.22 -3.07
N ILE A 134 25.50 20.75 -4.18
CA ILE A 134 26.17 20.76 -5.49
C ILE A 134 26.50 22.19 -5.93
N ALA A 135 25.57 23.14 -5.77
CA ALA A 135 25.81 24.53 -6.10
C ALA A 135 26.97 25.14 -5.29
N LEU A 136 27.05 24.85 -3.99
CA LEU A 136 28.17 25.28 -3.14
C LEU A 136 29.51 24.67 -3.59
N MET A 137 29.53 23.37 -3.94
CA MET A 137 30.74 22.72 -4.45
C MET A 137 31.21 23.32 -5.78
N VAL A 138 30.29 23.67 -6.68
CA VAL A 138 30.62 24.33 -7.96
C VAL A 138 31.21 25.72 -7.70
N LEU A 139 30.55 26.54 -6.86
CA LEU A 139 31.04 27.87 -6.50
C LEU A 139 32.42 27.83 -5.82
N ALA A 140 32.69 26.82 -4.99
CA ALA A 140 34.00 26.64 -4.35
C ALA A 140 35.10 26.24 -5.36
N LYS A 141 34.75 25.50 -6.42
CA LYS A 141 35.70 25.14 -7.50
C LYS A 141 36.01 26.31 -8.43
N ASP A 142 35.03 27.19 -8.66
CA ASP A 142 35.16 28.35 -9.55
C ASP A 142 35.84 29.56 -8.89
N ASN A 143 36.37 29.42 -7.66
CA ASN A 143 37.07 30.48 -6.94
C ASN A 143 38.57 30.11 -6.72
N PRO A 144 39.48 30.36 -7.68
CA PRO A 144 40.87 29.90 -7.62
C PRO A 144 41.78 30.74 -6.71
N LYS A 145 41.24 31.67 -5.92
CA LYS A 145 42.01 32.78 -5.32
C LYS A 145 42.66 32.52 -3.96
N GLU A 146 42.76 31.28 -3.50
CA GLU A 146 43.47 30.95 -2.25
C GLU A 146 44.43 29.75 -2.36
N ARG A 147 45.13 29.61 -3.49
CA ARG A 147 46.47 28.97 -3.47
C ARG A 147 47.52 30.08 -3.46
N GLY A 148 47.88 30.48 -2.25
CA GLY A 148 48.96 31.43 -1.99
C GLY A 148 50.26 30.99 -2.65
N GLY A 149 50.72 31.79 -3.61
CA GLY A 149 52.13 31.87 -3.95
C GLY A 149 52.79 32.75 -2.88
N TYR A 150 53.70 32.16 -2.12
CA TYR A 150 54.58 32.83 -1.17
C TYR A 150 55.19 34.10 -1.81
N PRO A 151 55.38 35.20 -1.06
CA PRO A 151 56.24 36.28 -1.52
C PRO A 151 57.67 35.74 -1.65
N ASP A 152 58.25 35.91 -2.84
CA ASP A 152 59.67 35.70 -3.09
C ASP A 152 60.47 36.54 -2.08
N VAL A 153 61.12 35.85 -1.14
CA VAL A 153 62.10 36.45 -0.25
C VAL A 153 63.37 36.67 -1.06
N ASP A 154 63.60 37.96 -1.31
CA ASP A 154 64.80 38.58 -1.85
C ASP A 154 66.07 38.02 -1.16
N GLY A 155 66.78 37.15 -1.87
CA GLY A 155 68.06 36.56 -1.46
C GLY A 155 69.21 37.34 -2.08
N GLY A 156 69.44 38.55 -1.58
CA GLY A 156 70.59 39.38 -1.93
C GLY A 156 71.91 38.78 -1.44
N ASP A 157 72.86 38.78 -2.38
CA ASP A 157 74.29 38.97 -2.22
C ASP A 157 75.17 37.89 -1.59
N GLY A 158 75.98 37.30 -2.47
CA GLY A 158 77.27 36.72 -2.13
C GLY A 158 78.11 36.47 -3.38
N ASN A 159 79.02 37.40 -3.70
CA ASN A 159 80.47 37.17 -3.78
C ASN A 159 81.14 37.94 -4.95
N GLY A 160 82.19 38.72 -4.65
CA GLY A 160 83.15 39.15 -5.67
C GLY A 160 84.03 40.36 -5.34
N ALA A 161 85.23 40.06 -4.85
CA ALA A 161 86.46 40.86 -4.77
C ALA A 161 86.64 41.84 -3.58
#